data_AF-A0A243SHK3-F1
#
_entry.id   AF-A0A243SHK3-F1
#
_cell.length_a   1.000
_cell.length_b   1.000
_cell.length_c   1.000
_cell.angle_alpha   90.00
_cell.angle_beta   90.00
_cell.angle_gamma   90.00
#
_symmetry.space_group_name_H-M   'P 1'
#
loop_
_entity.id
_entity.type
_entity.pdbx_description
1 polymer ?
#
loop_
_entity_poly.entity_id
_entity_poly.type
_entity_poly.pdbx_seq_one_letter_code
_entity_poly.pdbx_strand_id
1 'polypeptide(L)'
;VVFFTCYWFTYKKIYGGGFVNFIKYIGLFFTFYSIAMGFTFHNTIAVVQGLIGKKSDFIRTPKFNIESLKEKWKQNTYINKKISKNIIIESLLLLYFLFGIYSGIQLNDYGLLPFHIMLSFGYGFVIFNSFRIGN
;
A
#
# COMPACT_ATOMS: atom_id res chain seq x y z
N VAL A 1 18.59 -5.92 0.18
CA VAL A 1 19.77 -5.54 -0.63
C VAL A 1 19.53 -5.74 -2.12
N VAL A 2 19.28 -6.96 -2.61
CA VAL A 2 19.06 -7.24 -4.05
C VAL A 2 18.00 -6.32 -4.67
N PHE A 3 16.82 -6.21 -4.06
CA PHE A 3 15.72 -5.38 -4.56
C PHE A 3 16.11 -3.89 -4.67
N PHE A 4 16.77 -3.35 -3.64
CA PHE A 4 17.28 -1.97 -3.63
C PHE A 4 18.30 -1.75 -4.75
N THR A 5 19.19 -2.70 -5.00
CA THR A 5 20.19 -2.58 -6.07
C THR A 5 19.56 -2.66 -7.45
N CYS A 6 18.64 -3.60 -7.68
CA CYS A 6 17.95 -3.73 -8.96
C CYS A 6 17.15 -2.45 -9.30
N TYR A 7 16.39 -1.91 -8.33
CA TYR A 7 15.63 -0.68 -8.53
C TYR A 7 16.52 0.54 -8.71
N TRP A 8 17.70 0.57 -8.09
CA TRP A 8 18.68 1.63 -8.32
C TRP A 8 19.14 1.66 -9.78
N PHE A 9 19.46 0.50 -10.37
CA PHE A 9 19.86 0.44 -11.78
C PHE A 9 18.75 0.90 -12.72
N THR A 10 17.50 0.52 -12.43
CA THR A 10 16.33 1.00 -13.19
C THR A 10 16.16 2.52 -13.04
N TYR A 11 16.22 3.05 -11.83
CA TYR A 11 16.11 4.48 -11.56
C TYR A 11 17.23 5.27 -12.26
N LYS A 12 18.47 4.80 -12.14
CA LYS A 12 19.65 5.39 -12.78
C LYS A 12 19.53 5.42 -14.32
N LYS A 13 18.91 4.39 -14.93
CA LYS A 13 18.69 4.34 -16.38
C LYS A 13 17.67 5.38 -16.86
N ILE A 14 16.66 5.69 -16.04
CA ILE A 14 15.57 6.61 -16.39
C ILE A 14 15.92 8.07 -16.07
N TYR A 15 16.44 8.32 -14.87
CA TYR A 15 16.67 9.68 -14.34
C TYR A 15 18.14 10.11 -14.33
N GLY A 16 19.04 9.23 -14.75
CA GLY A 16 20.48 9.45 -14.71
C GLY A 16 21.12 9.09 -13.36
N GLY A 17 22.45 9.03 -13.35
CA GLY A 17 23.25 8.75 -12.15
C GLY A 17 23.56 9.98 -11.30
N GLY A 18 24.48 9.82 -10.35
CA GLY A 18 24.99 10.91 -9.51
C GLY A 18 24.48 10.88 -8.06
N PHE A 19 25.18 11.58 -7.18
CA PHE A 19 24.90 11.59 -5.74
C PHE A 19 23.52 12.16 -5.41
N VAL A 20 23.14 13.28 -6.05
CA VAL A 20 21.82 13.91 -5.84
C VAL A 20 20.67 12.96 -6.20
N ASN A 21 20.78 12.29 -7.35
CA ASN A 21 19.79 11.32 -7.81
C ASN A 21 19.76 10.06 -6.92
N PHE A 22 20.90 9.67 -6.34
CA PHE A 22 20.95 8.58 -5.36
C PHE A 22 20.19 8.90 -4.08
N ILE A 23 20.35 10.11 -3.53
CA ILE A 23 19.60 10.55 -2.34
C ILE A 23 18.09 10.61 -2.65
N LYS A 24 17.69 11.14 -3.81
CA LYS A 24 16.29 11.13 -4.26
C LYS A 24 15.75 9.70 -4.38
N TYR A 25 16.54 8.79 -4.94
CA TYR A 25 16.18 7.40 -5.07
C TYR A 25 15.95 6.72 -3.71
N ILE A 26 16.80 6.97 -2.71
CA ILE A 26 16.62 6.43 -1.36
C ILE A 26 15.24 6.82 -0.82
N GLY A 27 14.91 8.12 -0.83
CA GLY A 27 13.62 8.60 -0.35
C GLY A 27 12.44 7.97 -1.11
N LEU A 28 12.54 7.90 -2.43
CA LEU A 28 11.51 7.28 -3.27
C LEU A 28 11.36 5.79 -2.98
N PHE A 29 12.45 5.05 -2.88
CA PHE A 29 12.44 3.61 -2.63
C PHE A 29 11.81 3.28 -1.29
N PHE A 30 12.21 3.95 -0.20
CA PHE A 30 11.64 3.70 1.12
C PHE A 30 10.17 4.12 1.21
N THR A 31 9.78 5.21 0.53
CA THR A 31 8.36 5.61 0.42
C THR A 31 7.55 4.54 -0.32
N PHE A 32 8.01 4.15 -1.51
CA PHE A 32 7.38 3.11 -2.31
C PHE A 32 7.28 1.79 -1.55
N TYR A 33 8.36 1.33 -0.94
CA TYR A 33 8.40 0.04 -0.26
C TYR A 33 7.51 0.05 0.98
N SER A 34 7.44 1.16 1.73
CA SER A 34 6.51 1.30 2.86
C SER A 34 5.05 1.18 2.40
N ILE A 35 4.68 1.88 1.33
CA ILE A 35 3.32 1.80 0.75
C ILE A 35 3.04 0.39 0.24
N ALA A 36 3.97 -0.24 -0.48
CA ALA A 36 3.85 -1.61 -0.96
C ALA A 36 3.62 -2.61 0.18
N MET A 37 4.32 -2.45 1.30
CA MET A 37 4.10 -3.26 2.51
C MET A 37 2.73 -3.04 3.14
N GLY A 38 2.17 -1.83 3.07
CA GLY A 38 0.80 -1.55 3.52
C GLY A 38 -0.28 -2.35 2.78
N PHE A 39 -0.02 -2.77 1.54
CA PHE A 39 -0.96 -3.58 0.75
C PHE A 39 -0.90 -5.09 1.06
N THR A 40 0.00 -5.54 1.94
CA THR A 40 0.20 -6.98 2.23
C THR A 40 -1.04 -7.68 2.76
N PHE A 41 -1.92 -6.98 3.50
CA PHE A 41 -3.18 -7.56 3.98
C PHE A 41 -4.15 -7.88 2.82
N HIS A 42 -4.34 -6.94 1.89
CA HIS A 42 -5.15 -7.17 0.71
C HIS A 42 -4.57 -8.28 -0.18
N ASN A 43 -3.25 -8.28 -0.37
CA ASN A 43 -2.56 -9.32 -1.12
C ASN A 43 -2.80 -10.70 -0.49
N THR A 44 -2.75 -10.80 0.84
CA THR A 44 -3.04 -12.04 1.57
C THR A 44 -4.48 -12.51 1.34
N ILE A 45 -5.46 -11.61 1.44
CA ILE A 45 -6.86 -11.95 1.15
C ILE A 45 -7.02 -12.48 -0.28
N ALA A 46 -6.41 -11.81 -1.26
CA ALA A 46 -6.49 -12.21 -2.66
C ALA A 46 -5.92 -13.63 -2.88
N VAL A 47 -4.76 -13.93 -2.29
CA VAL A 47 -4.14 -15.26 -2.35
C VAL A 47 -5.04 -16.31 -1.69
N VAL A 48 -5.57 -16.05 -0.48
CA VAL A 48 -6.46 -16.98 0.23
C VAL A 48 -7.74 -17.24 -0.58
N GLN A 49 -8.36 -16.21 -1.14
CA GLN A 49 -9.53 -16.38 -2.01
C GLN A 49 -9.21 -17.19 -3.27
N GLY A 50 -8.02 -16.98 -3.85
CA GLY A 50 -7.52 -17.77 -4.97
C GLY A 50 -7.33 -19.25 -4.62
N LEU A 51 -6.76 -19.55 -3.45
CA LEU A 51 -6.58 -20.92 -2.96
C LEU A 51 -7.92 -21.63 -2.68
N ILE A 52 -8.91 -20.91 -2.16
CA ILE A 52 -10.27 -21.43 -1.93
C ILE A 52 -11.03 -21.64 -3.26
N GLY A 53 -10.47 -21.19 -4.40
CA GLY A 53 -11.13 -21.30 -5.71
C GLY A 53 -12.35 -20.39 -5.82
N LYS A 54 -12.45 -19.35 -4.98
CA LYS A 54 -13.51 -18.36 -5.08
C LYS A 54 -13.31 -17.62 -6.39
N LYS A 55 -14.23 -17.80 -7.33
CA LYS A 55 -14.25 -17.01 -8.57
C LYS A 55 -14.46 -15.55 -8.19
N SER A 56 -13.39 -14.77 -8.15
CA SER A 56 -13.50 -13.33 -8.19
C SER A 56 -14.15 -13.01 -9.53
N ASP A 57 -15.24 -12.24 -9.53
CA ASP A 57 -15.73 -11.66 -10.77
C ASP A 57 -14.57 -10.86 -11.34
N PHE A 58 -13.98 -11.36 -12.41
CA PHE A 58 -13.05 -10.57 -13.22
C PHE A 58 -13.93 -9.58 -13.97
N ILE A 59 -14.47 -8.61 -13.23
CA ILE A 59 -15.19 -7.47 -13.77
C ILE A 59 -14.17 -6.79 -14.65
N ARG A 60 -14.25 -7.05 -15.96
CA ARG A 60 -13.41 -6.35 -16.92
C ARG A 60 -13.60 -4.86 -16.63
N THR A 61 -12.50 -4.14 -16.52
CA THR A 61 -12.48 -2.69 -16.30
C THR A 61 -13.62 -2.04 -17.09
N PRO A 62 -14.59 -1.40 -16.42
CA PRO A 62 -15.77 -0.90 -17.09
C PRO A 62 -15.34 0.08 -18.18
N LYS A 63 -15.81 -0.16 -19.41
CA LYS A 63 -15.48 0.69 -20.56
C LYS A 63 -16.28 1.99 -20.41
N PHE A 64 -15.73 2.94 -19.65
CA PHE A 64 -16.35 4.24 -19.43
C PHE A 64 -16.50 4.94 -20.78
N ASN A 65 -17.73 5.02 -21.28
CA ASN A 65 -18.03 5.85 -22.44
C ASN A 65 -18.15 7.31 -21.95
N ILE A 66 -17.07 8.07 -22.11
CA ILE A 66 -16.89 9.42 -21.53
C ILE A 66 -17.82 10.46 -22.19
N GLU A 67 -18.49 10.11 -23.28
CA GLU A 67 -19.31 11.04 -24.07
C GLU A 67 -20.75 11.25 -23.53
N SER A 68 -21.31 10.34 -22.72
CA SER A 68 -22.72 10.41 -22.29
C SER A 68 -22.95 10.66 -20.79
N LEU A 69 -21.89 10.88 -20.02
CA LEU A 69 -21.92 10.80 -18.55
C LEU A 69 -21.90 12.15 -17.80
N LYS A 70 -22.35 13.26 -18.38
CA LYS A 70 -22.44 14.52 -17.61
C LYS A 70 -23.44 14.45 -16.43
N GLU A 71 -24.41 13.53 -16.45
CA GLU A 71 -25.53 13.55 -15.50
C GLU A 71 -25.58 12.40 -14.47
N LYS A 72 -24.79 11.32 -14.60
CA LYS A 72 -24.98 10.08 -13.79
C LYS A 72 -23.84 9.69 -12.83
N TRP A 73 -22.97 10.61 -12.44
CA TRP A 73 -21.87 10.33 -11.50
C TRP A 73 -22.34 9.90 -10.09
N LYS A 74 -23.55 10.30 -9.67
CA LYS A 74 -24.09 10.00 -8.34
C LYS A 74 -24.59 8.55 -8.15
N GLN A 75 -24.76 7.78 -9.22
CA GLN A 75 -25.47 6.49 -9.18
C GLN A 75 -24.63 5.31 -9.66
N ASN A 76 -23.29 5.44 -9.62
CA ASN A 76 -22.40 4.39 -10.08
C ASN A 76 -22.20 3.33 -9.00
N THR A 77 -22.75 2.13 -9.20
CA THR A 77 -22.66 0.95 -8.31
C THR A 77 -21.21 0.53 -8.01
N TYR A 78 -20.25 1.00 -8.83
CA TYR A 78 -18.81 0.80 -8.67
C TYR A 78 -18.14 1.72 -7.64
N ILE A 79 -18.80 2.82 -7.24
CA ILE A 79 -18.31 3.75 -6.22
C ILE A 79 -19.00 3.37 -4.90
N ASN A 80 -18.62 2.22 -4.35
CA ASN A 80 -19.18 1.77 -3.08
C ASN A 80 -18.47 2.54 -1.95
N LYS A 81 -19.08 3.63 -1.49
CA LYS A 81 -18.57 4.54 -0.44
C LYS A 81 -18.55 3.94 0.98
N LYS A 82 -18.73 2.62 1.12
CA LYS A 82 -18.82 2.00 2.44
C LYS A 82 -17.43 1.64 2.94
N ILE A 83 -17.08 2.14 4.12
CA ILE A 83 -15.91 1.69 4.89
C ILE A 83 -15.93 0.15 4.93
N SER A 84 -14.91 -0.44 4.31
CA SER A 84 -14.81 -1.90 4.22
C SER A 84 -14.37 -2.48 5.56
N LYS A 85 -14.78 -3.73 5.86
CA LYS A 85 -14.32 -4.46 7.05
C LYS A 85 -12.78 -4.57 7.12
N ASN A 86 -12.09 -4.40 5.99
CA ASN A 86 -10.63 -4.46 5.90
C ASN A 86 -9.96 -3.32 6.68
N ILE A 87 -10.57 -2.12 6.73
CA ILE A 87 -10.00 -0.96 7.44
C ILE A 87 -9.84 -1.24 8.93
N ILE A 88 -10.77 -2.02 9.54
CA ILE A 88 -10.68 -2.40 10.95
C ILE A 88 -9.43 -3.26 11.18
N ILE A 89 -9.21 -4.25 10.31
CA ILE A 89 -8.06 -5.15 10.43
C ILE A 89 -6.76 -4.40 10.15
N GLU A 90 -6.73 -3.53 9.14
CA GLU A 90 -5.57 -2.67 8.86
C GLU A 90 -5.24 -1.75 10.03
N SER A 91 -6.24 -1.22 10.72
CA SER A 91 -6.05 -0.40 11.92
C SER A 91 -5.50 -1.20 13.09
N LEU A 92 -5.96 -2.44 13.28
CA LEU A 92 -5.39 -3.36 14.27
C LEU A 92 -3.94 -3.72 13.94
N LEU A 93 -3.62 -3.94 12.67
CA LEU A 93 -2.26 -4.19 12.21
C LEU A 93 -1.35 -2.97 12.44
N LEU A 94 -1.84 -1.76 12.18
CA LEU A 94 -1.12 -0.52 12.51
C LEU A 94 -0.79 -0.46 14.00
N LEU A 95 -1.78 -0.68 14.88
CA LEU A 95 -1.58 -0.70 16.32
C LEU A 95 -0.59 -1.80 16.75
N TYR A 96 -0.65 -2.98 16.13
CA TYR A 96 0.28 -4.07 16.37
C TYR A 96 1.73 -3.68 16.03
N PHE A 97 1.97 -3.01 14.89
CA PHE A 97 3.33 -2.57 14.54
C PHE A 97 3.81 -1.40 15.39
N LEU A 98 2.93 -0.49 15.80
CA LEU A 98 3.26 0.56 16.77
C LEU A 98 3.65 -0.04 18.13
N PHE A 99 2.94 -1.07 18.57
CA PHE A 99 3.34 -1.85 19.74
C PHE A 99 4.71 -2.52 19.55
N GLY A 100 4.97 -3.12 18.37
CA GLY A 100 6.28 -3.69 18.05
C GLY A 100 7.42 -2.67 18.09
N ILE A 101 7.19 -1.42 17.66
CA ILE A 101 8.16 -0.32 17.82
C ILE A 101 8.43 -0.05 19.29
N TYR A 102 7.36 0.10 20.09
CA TYR A 102 7.48 0.34 21.52
C TYR A 102 8.23 -0.79 22.24
N SER A 103 7.87 -2.04 21.97
CA SER A 103 8.54 -3.22 22.53
C SER A 103 9.99 -3.33 22.11
N GLY A 104 10.32 -3.07 20.85
CA GLY A 104 11.71 -3.09 20.35
C GLY A 104 12.59 -2.07 21.08
N ILE A 105 12.07 -0.86 21.32
CA ILE A 105 12.78 0.16 22.10
C ILE A 105 12.96 -0.30 23.55
N GLN A 106 11.91 -0.82 24.20
CA GLN A 106 11.96 -1.24 25.60
C GLN A 106 12.90 -2.42 25.85
N LEU A 107 13.00 -3.33 24.87
CA LEU A 107 13.85 -4.51 24.93
C LEU A 107 15.27 -4.27 24.39
N ASN A 108 15.57 -3.06 23.91
CA ASN A 108 16.79 -2.72 23.18
C ASN A 108 17.04 -3.62 21.94
N ASP A 109 15.97 -4.12 21.32
CA ASP A 109 16.01 -4.86 20.07
C ASP A 109 15.62 -3.96 18.91
N TYR A 110 16.63 -3.49 18.19
CA TYR A 110 16.48 -2.59 17.06
C TYR A 110 16.50 -3.29 15.71
N GLY A 111 16.70 -4.61 15.66
CA GLY A 111 16.95 -5.34 14.42
C GLY A 111 15.79 -5.24 13.43
N LEU A 112 14.55 -5.28 13.95
CA LEU A 112 13.33 -5.17 13.15
C LEU A 112 12.71 -3.77 13.16
N LEU A 113 13.26 -2.82 13.93
CA LEU A 113 12.68 -1.50 14.10
C LEU A 113 12.44 -0.77 12.76
N PRO A 114 13.38 -0.78 11.79
CA PRO A 114 13.15 -0.14 10.49
C PRO A 114 11.92 -0.71 9.78
N PHE A 115 11.71 -2.03 9.83
CA PHE A 115 10.57 -2.67 9.19
C PHE A 115 9.25 -2.32 9.88
N HIS A 116 9.22 -2.29 11.22
CA HIS A 116 8.03 -1.91 11.97
C HIS A 116 7.61 -0.46 11.69
N ILE A 117 8.58 0.46 11.57
CA ILE A 117 8.32 1.86 11.20
C ILE A 117 7.72 1.94 9.80
N MET A 118 8.31 1.25 8.82
CA MET A 118 7.81 1.25 7.45
C MET A 118 6.43 0.60 7.32
N LEU A 119 6.15 -0.47 8.07
CA LEU A 119 4.84 -1.11 8.13
C LEU A 119 3.81 -0.17 8.78
N SER A 120 4.16 0.50 9.87
CA SER A 120 3.30 1.50 10.51
C SER A 120 2.95 2.64 9.54
N PHE A 121 3.94 3.16 8.81
CA PHE A 121 3.70 4.18 7.79
C PHE A 121 2.85 3.65 6.62
N GLY A 122 3.14 2.43 6.15
CA GLY A 122 2.42 1.77 5.06
C GLY A 122 0.93 1.57 5.36
N TYR A 123 0.61 0.95 6.50
CA TYR A 123 -0.78 0.77 6.92
C TYR A 123 -1.48 2.10 7.21
N GLY A 124 -0.79 3.05 7.86
CA GLY A 124 -1.32 4.40 8.06
C GLY A 124 -1.70 5.09 6.74
N PHE A 125 -0.87 4.96 5.70
CA PHE A 125 -1.15 5.50 4.38
C PHE A 125 -2.35 4.83 3.69
N VAL A 126 -2.48 3.50 3.79
CA VAL A 126 -3.62 2.75 3.21
C VAL A 126 -4.93 3.15 3.90
N ILE A 127 -4.94 3.24 5.22
CA ILE A 127 -6.09 3.66 6.02
C ILE A 127 -6.49 5.10 5.64
N PHE A 128 -5.53 6.03 5.61
CA PHE A 128 -5.78 7.43 5.25
C PHE A 128 -6.40 7.57 3.85
N ASN A 129 -5.85 6.88 2.85
CA ASN A 129 -6.41 6.92 1.50
C ASN A 129 -7.80 6.28 1.42
N SER A 130 -8.05 5.24 2.21
CA SER A 130 -9.36 4.58 2.25
C SER A 130 -10.44 5.51 2.79
N PHE A 131 -10.14 6.33 3.80
CA PHE A 131 -11.05 7.39 4.28
C PHE A 131 -11.22 8.52 3.26
N ARG A 132 -10.15 8.94 2.58
CA ARG A 132 -10.22 10.00 1.55
C ARG A 132 -11.10 9.62 0.36
N ILE A 133 -11.11 8.35 -0.04
CA ILE A 133 -11.93 7.85 -1.16
C ILE A 133 -13.37 7.57 -0.72
N GLY A 134 -13.57 7.23 0.57
CA GLY A 134 -14.90 6.96 1.14
C GLY A 134 -15.78 8.20 1.32
N ASN A 135 -15.19 9.38 1.54
CA ASN A 135 -15.88 10.67 1.61
C ASN A 135 -16.12 11.26 0.21
#